data_AF-A0A961HSV6-F1
#
_entry.id   AF-A0A961HSV6-F1
#
_cell.length_a   1.000
_cell.length_b   1.000
_cell.length_c   1.000
_cell.angle_alpha   90.00
_cell.angle_beta   90.00
_cell.angle_gamma   90.00
#
_symmetry.space_group_name_H-M   'P 1'
#
loop_
_entity.id
_entity.type
_entity.pdbx_description
1 polymer ?
#
loop_
_entity_poly.entity_id
_entity_poly.type
_entity_poly.pdbx_seq_one_letter_code
_entity_poly.pdbx_strand_id
1 'polypeptide(L)' 'MARILVVDDAKFMRTLVKDALGSSGHEIVGEAE' A
#
# COMPACT_ATOMS: atom_id res chain seq x y z
N MET A 1 5.42 -5.63 12.01
CA MET A 1 5.87 -5.68 10.61
C MET A 1 5.01 -6.68 9.86
N ALA A 2 4.26 -6.23 8.85
CA ALA A 2 3.39 -7.07 8.03
C ALA A 2 3.75 -6.85 6.55
N ARG A 3 3.51 -7.87 5.72
CA ARG A 3 3.71 -7.80 4.27
C ARG A 3 2.37 -7.53 3.61
N ILE A 4 2.27 -6.43 2.86
CA ILE A 4 0.98 -5.89 2.40
C ILE A 4 0.98 -5.73 0.88
N LEU A 5 -0.07 -6.28 0.23
CA LEU A 5 -0.42 -6.02 -1.16
C LEU A 5 -1.57 -5.02 -1.17
N VAL A 6 -1.40 -3.89 -1.86
CA VAL A 6 -2.43 -2.86 -1.96
C VAL A 6 -3.21 -3.05 -3.27
N VAL A 7 -4.52 -3.30 -3.19
CA VAL A 7 -5.39 -3.52 -4.36
C VAL A 7 -6.56 -2.53 -4.30
N ASP A 8 -6.72 -1.69 -5.32
CA ASP A 8 -7.77 -0.66 -5.41
C ASP A 8 -7.89 -0.16 -6.86
N ASP A 9 -9.10 0.18 -7.30
CA ASP A 9 -9.39 0.67 -8.66
C ASP A 9 -8.85 2.09 -8.91
N ALA A 10 -8.71 2.89 -7.84
CA ALA A 10 -8.19 4.25 -7.92
C ALA A 10 -6.69 4.30 -7.62
N LYS A 11 -5.90 4.71 -8.64
CA LYS A 11 -4.45 4.92 -8.50
C LYS A 11 -4.09 5.84 -7.32
N PHE A 12 -4.90 6.87 -7.05
CA PHE A 12 -4.68 7.79 -5.93
C PHE A 12 -4.77 7.08 -4.57
N MET A 13 -5.75 6.20 -4.39
CA MET A 13 -5.96 5.48 -3.15
C MET A 13 -4.81 4.52 -2.88
N ARG A 14 -4.30 3.84 -3.91
CA ARG A 14 -3.12 2.97 -3.77
C ARG A 14 -1.91 3.72 -3.22
N THR A 15 -1.63 4.91 -3.76
CA THR A 15 -0.53 5.77 -3.28
C THR A 15 -0.74 6.19 -1.83
N LEU A 16 -1.93 6.70 -1.49
CA LEU A 16 -2.25 7.16 -0.13
C LEU A 16 -2.07 6.03 0.91
N VAL A 17 -2.60 4.85 0.61
CA VAL A 17 -2.52 3.68 1.50
C VAL A 17 -1.09 3.18 1.64
N LYS A 18 -0.31 3.16 0.55
CA LYS A 18 1.12 2.82 0.56
C LYS A 18 1.91 3.72 1.49
N ASP A 19 1.71 5.03 1.38
CA ASP A 19 2.47 6.02 2.15
C ASP A 19 2.13 5.91 3.64
N ALA A 20 0.86 5.73 3.98
CA ALA A 20 0.40 5.56 5.35
C ALA A 20 0.99 4.29 6.01
N LEU A 21 0.88 3.15 5.34
CA LEU A 21 1.32 1.85 5.88
C LEU A 21 2.84 1.66 5.82
N GLY A 22 3.50 2.22 4.81
CA GLY A 22 4.96 2.24 4.73
C GLY A 22 5.56 3.08 5.86
N SER A 23 4.97 4.23 6.16
CA SER A 23 5.40 5.11 7.26
C SER A 23 5.21 4.48 8.64
N SER A 24 4.27 3.52 8.80
CA SER A 24 4.07 2.79 10.05
C SER A 24 4.92 1.51 10.18
N GLY A 25 5.89 1.29 9.28
CA GLY A 25 6.85 0.19 9.37
C GLY A 25 6.32 -1.16 8.83
N HIS A 26 5.35 -1.13 7.92
CA HIS A 26 4.97 -2.30 7.13
C HIS A 26 5.77 -2.37 5.82
N GLU A 27 5.94 -3.58 5.30
CA GLU A 27 6.58 -3.83 4.02
C GLU A 27 5.51 -3.92 2.94
N ILE A 28 5.55 -3.02 1.96
CA ILE A 28 4.66 -3.08 0.80
C ILE A 28 5.30 -3.97 -0.26
N VAL A 29 4.65 -5.11 -0.55
CA VAL A 29 5.18 -6.11 -1.49
C VAL A 29 4.71 -5.88 -2.93
N GLY A 30 3.73 -5.00 -3.14
CA GLY A 30 3.24 -4.64 -4.46
C GLY A 30 1.95 -3.83 -4.42
N GLU A 31 1.50 -3.43 -5.60
CA GLU A 31 0.18 -2.85 -5.85
C GLU A 31 -0.50 -3.55 -7.04
N ALA A 32 -1.82 -3.71 -6.99
CA ALA A 32 -2.62 -4.22 -8.10
C ALA A 32 -3.82 -3.31 -8.36
N GLU A 33 -4.36 -3.39 -9.57
CA GLU A 33 -5.61 -2.71 -9.98
C GLU A 33 -6.83 -3.58 -9.64
#